data_AF-A0A960GH47-F1
#
_entry.id   AF-A0A960GH47-F1
#
_cell.length_a   1.000
_cell.length_b   1.000
_cell.length_c   1.000
_cell.angle_alpha   90.00
_cell.angle_beta   90.00
_cell.angle_gamma   90.00
#
_symmetry.space_group_name_H-M   'P 1'
#
loop_
_entity.id
_entity.type
_entity.pdbx_description
1 polymer ?
#
loop_
_entity_poly.entity_id
_entity_poly.type
_entity_poly.pdbx_seq_one_letter_code
_entity_poly.pdbx_strand_id
1 'polypeptide(L)'
;MTREQLARILGFAPSDEQWSAISAPMKAPLLVLAGAGSGKTTVMAARVVWLVGSGHVAADEVLGLTFTNKAAGELGTRVRAL
;
A
#
# COMPACT_ATOMS: atom_id res chain seq x y z
N MET A 1 2.38 1.73 -13.68
CA MET A 1 1.27 0.81 -13.30
C MET A 1 -0.07 1.56 -13.41
N THR A 2 -1.20 0.87 -13.56
CA THR A 2 -2.58 1.42 -13.58
C THR A 2 -3.44 0.81 -12.45
N ARG A 3 -4.62 1.39 -12.15
CA ARG A 3 -5.56 0.86 -11.14
C ARG A 3 -5.96 -0.58 -11.44
N GLU A 4 -6.18 -0.91 -12.71
CA GLU A 4 -6.59 -2.23 -13.18
C GLU A 4 -5.45 -3.25 -13.09
N GLN A 5 -4.20 -2.81 -13.29
CA GLN A 5 -3.02 -3.66 -13.06
C GLN A 5 -2.87 -3.97 -11.57
N LEU A 6 -3.01 -2.97 -10.71
CA LEU A 6 -2.96 -3.17 -9.26
C LEU A 6 -4.12 -4.05 -8.77
N ALA A 7 -5.34 -3.85 -9.26
CA ALA A 7 -6.49 -4.66 -8.88
C ALA A 7 -6.29 -6.15 -9.20
N ARG A 8 -5.65 -6.46 -10.34
CA ARG A 8 -5.27 -7.83 -10.69
C ARG A 8 -4.26 -8.43 -9.71
N ILE A 9 -3.27 -7.65 -9.29
CA ILE A 9 -2.29 -8.05 -8.27
C ILE A 9 -2.97 -8.29 -6.92
N LEU A 10 -3.87 -7.40 -6.51
CA LEU A 10 -4.58 -7.48 -5.23
C LEU A 10 -5.63 -8.61 -5.18
N GLY A 11 -6.10 -9.09 -6.34
CA GLY A 11 -7.22 -10.03 -6.45
C GLY A 11 -8.59 -9.40 -6.17
N PHE A 12 -8.67 -8.07 -6.03
CA PHE A 12 -9.91 -7.32 -5.87
C PHE A 12 -9.73 -5.88 -6.36
N ALA A 13 -10.83 -5.23 -6.73
CA ALA A 13 -10.82 -3.81 -7.07
C ALA A 13 -10.86 -2.95 -5.79
N PRO A 14 -9.86 -2.09 -5.53
CA PRO A 14 -9.91 -1.18 -4.39
C PRO A 14 -11.07 -0.17 -4.54
N SER A 15 -11.69 0.25 -3.43
CA SER A 15 -12.67 1.35 -3.45
C SER A 15 -12.04 2.66 -3.91
N ASP A 16 -12.85 3.68 -4.20
CA ASP A 16 -12.31 4.97 -4.64
C ASP A 16 -11.49 5.66 -3.54
N GLU A 17 -11.88 5.53 -2.28
CA GLU A 17 -11.12 6.04 -1.13
C GLU A 17 -9.80 5.28 -0.95
N GLN A 18 -9.83 3.95 -1.08
CA GLN A 18 -8.62 3.13 -1.02
C GLN A 18 -7.68 3.48 -2.17
N TRP A 19 -8.20 3.63 -3.38
CA TRP A 19 -7.44 4.03 -4.55
C TRP A 19 -6.80 5.41 -4.35
N SER A 20 -7.58 6.38 -3.89
CA SER A 20 -7.09 7.74 -3.57
C SER A 20 -5.91 7.69 -2.58
N ALA A 21 -6.00 6.88 -1.52
CA ALA A 21 -4.91 6.71 -0.56
C ALA A 21 -3.68 6.00 -1.16
N ILE A 22 -3.89 4.96 -1.97
CA ILE A 22 -2.82 4.19 -2.63
C ILE A 22 -2.06 5.07 -3.62
N SER A 23 -2.78 5.80 -4.48
CA SER A 23 -2.20 6.58 -5.58
C SER A 23 -1.90 8.04 -5.20
N ALA A 24 -2.07 8.43 -3.94
CA ALA A 24 -1.84 9.80 -3.50
C ALA A 24 -0.43 10.30 -3.86
N PRO A 25 -0.28 11.51 -4.43
CA PRO A 25 1.02 12.08 -4.81
C PRO A 25 1.99 12.18 -3.63
N MET A 26 3.29 12.01 -3.89
CA MET A 26 4.34 12.09 -2.86
C MET A 26 4.78 13.52 -2.52
N LYS A 27 4.17 14.55 -3.11
CA LYS A 27 4.55 15.96 -2.93
C LYS A 27 4.24 16.50 -1.52
N ALA A 28 3.43 15.79 -0.74
CA ALA A 28 3.03 16.17 0.61
C ALA A 28 2.78 14.94 1.49
N PRO A 29 2.85 15.08 2.82
CA PRO A 29 2.46 14.02 3.74
C PRO A 29 0.99 13.58 3.56
N LEU A 30 0.73 12.29 3.76
CA LEU A 30 -0.62 11.72 3.70
C LEU A 30 -1.01 11.13 5.06
N LEU A 31 -2.19 11.49 5.55
CA LEU A 31 -2.84 10.83 6.70
C LEU A 31 -4.05 10.03 6.21
N VAL A 32 -4.09 8.74 6.53
CA VAL A 32 -5.23 7.86 6.23
C VAL A 32 -5.97 7.54 7.52
N LEU A 33 -7.19 8.06 7.66
CA LEU A 33 -8.10 7.75 8.78
C LEU A 33 -9.10 6.68 8.34
N ALA A 34 -9.14 5.55 9.05
CA ALA A 34 -10.07 4.48 8.72
C ALA A 34 -10.42 3.59 9.92
N GLY A 35 -11.69 3.16 9.97
CA GLY A 35 -12.21 2.28 11.02
C GLY A 35 -11.57 0.88 11.05
N ALA A 36 -11.89 0.08 12.07
CA ALA A 36 -11.51 -1.33 12.11
C ALA A 36 -12.09 -2.09 10.90
N GLY A 37 -11.39 -3.10 10.39
CA GLY A 37 -11.86 -3.91 9.25
C GLY A 37 -11.81 -3.25 7.86
N SER A 38 -11.53 -1.95 7.75
CA SER A 38 -11.48 -1.18 6.49
C SER A 38 -10.34 -1.54 5.52
N GLY A 39 -9.48 -2.49 5.88
CA GLY A 39 -8.35 -2.90 5.04
C GLY A 39 -7.11 -2.00 5.13
N LYS A 40 -6.92 -1.22 6.21
CA LYS A 40 -5.74 -0.34 6.43
C LYS A 40 -4.40 -0.97 6.03
N THR A 41 -4.12 -2.18 6.52
CA THR A 41 -2.87 -2.88 6.22
C THR A 41 -2.76 -3.27 4.74
N THR A 42 -3.88 -3.64 4.11
CA THR A 42 -3.92 -3.92 2.66
C THR A 42 -3.66 -2.66 1.85
N VAL A 43 -4.27 -1.53 2.22
CA VAL A 43 -4.02 -0.21 1.59
C VAL A 43 -2.56 0.18 1.72
N MET A 44 -1.95 -0.04 2.90
CA MET A 44 -0.55 0.27 3.12
C MET A 44 0.39 -0.59 2.26
N ALA A 45 0.14 -1.90 2.19
CA ALA A 45 0.90 -2.80 1.31
C ALA A 45 0.72 -2.44 -0.18
N ALA A 46 -0.53 -2.19 -0.59
CA ALA A 46 -0.87 -1.79 -1.96
C ALA A 46 -0.22 -0.47 -2.35
N ARG A 47 -0.09 0.50 -1.43
CA ARG A 47 0.63 1.76 -1.67
C ARG A 47 2.11 1.51 -1.95
N VAL A 48 2.76 0.63 -1.19
CA VAL A 48 4.18 0.28 -1.43
C VAL A 48 4.34 -0.34 -2.81
N VAL A 49 3.53 -1.35 -3.14
CA VAL A 49 3.55 -2.01 -4.45
C VAL A 49 3.23 -1.02 -5.57
N TRP A 50 2.30 -0.09 -5.33
CA TRP A 50 1.98 0.97 -6.28
C TRP A 50 3.17 1.85 -6.58
N LEU A 51 3.81 2.42 -5.55
CA LEU A 51 4.93 3.36 -5.73
C LEU A 51 6.13 2.68 -6.39
N VAL A 52 6.47 1.45 -5.97
CA VAL A 52 7.58 0.69 -6.55
C VAL A 52 7.25 0.24 -7.98
N GLY A 53 6.10 -0.41 -8.20
CA GLY A 53 5.70 -0.92 -9.52
C GLY A 53 5.37 0.16 -10.55
N SER A 54 5.19 1.42 -10.11
CA SER A 54 5.08 2.59 -11.00
C SER A 54 6.37 3.38 -11.16
N GLY A 55 7.46 3.00 -10.47
CA GLY A 55 8.77 3.64 -10.57
C GLY A 55 8.90 4.97 -9.83
N HIS A 56 8.01 5.27 -8.87
CA HIS A 56 8.12 6.48 -8.06
C HIS A 56 9.23 6.37 -7.00
N VAL A 57 9.53 5.16 -6.54
CA VAL A 57 10.61 4.84 -5.58
C VAL A 57 11.20 3.48 -5.90
N ALA A 58 12.45 3.25 -5.51
CA ALA A 58 13.04 1.92 -5.44
C ALA A 58 12.56 1.19 -4.16
N ALA A 59 12.62 -0.14 -4.16
CA ALA A 59 12.09 -0.94 -3.06
C ALA A 59 12.86 -0.75 -1.74
N ASP A 60 14.16 -0.46 -1.83
CA ASP A 60 15.07 -0.19 -0.70
C ASP A 60 14.94 1.24 -0.15
N GLU A 61 14.22 2.12 -0.82
CA GLU A 61 13.88 3.47 -0.33
C GLU A 61 12.64 3.48 0.59
N VAL A 62 11.97 2.33 0.78
CA VAL A 62 10.73 2.23 1.56
C VAL A 62 10.99 1.71 2.97
N LEU A 63 10.71 2.54 3.98
CA LEU A 63 10.69 2.15 5.39
C LEU A 63 9.26 1.99 5.92
N GLY A 64 8.91 0.78 6.37
CA GLY A 64 7.65 0.49 7.05
C GLY A 64 7.84 0.40 8.56
N LEU A 65 7.09 1.20 9.33
CA LEU A 65 7.09 1.17 10.80
C LEU A 65 5.74 0.63 11.31
N THR A 66 5.81 -0.23 12.32
CA THR A 66 4.62 -0.79 12.98
C THR A 66 4.88 -0.90 14.48
N PHE A 67 3.82 -1.12 15.27
CA PHE A 67 3.94 -1.23 16.73
C PHE A 67 4.65 -2.51 17.20
N THR A 68 4.70 -3.57 16.39
CA THR A 68 5.30 -4.84 16.79
C THR A 68 6.09 -5.47 15.65
N ASN A 69 7.17 -6.18 15.97
CA ASN A 69 7.97 -6.90 14.97
C ASN A 69 7.13 -7.92 14.17
N LYS A 70 6.12 -8.53 14.81
CA LYS A 70 5.18 -9.44 14.14
C LYS A 70 4.40 -8.72 13.03
N ALA A 71 3.82 -7.57 13.34
CA ALA A 71 3.07 -6.77 12.36
C ALA A 71 3.97 -6.28 11.21
N ALA A 72 5.21 -5.88 11.51
CA ALA A 72 6.20 -5.53 10.50
C ALA A 72 6.50 -6.72 9.56
N GLY A 73 6.72 -7.91 10.12
CA GLY A 73 6.96 -9.13 9.34
C GLY A 73 5.78 -9.54 8.47
N GLU A 74 4.56 -9.45 8.99
CA GLU A 74 3.33 -9.72 8.24
C GLU A 74 3.12 -8.73 7.09
N LEU A 75 3.34 -7.44 7.33
CA LEU A 75 3.26 -6.42 6.28
C LEU A 75 4.30 -6.67 5.19
N GLY A 76 5.56 -6.92 5.56
CA GLY A 76 6.61 -7.18 4.58
C GLY A 76 6.35 -8.44 3.76
N THR A 77 5.80 -9.48 4.38
CA THR A 77 5.37 -10.71 3.68
C THR A 77 4.24 -10.40 2.70
N ARG A 78 3.26 -9.58 3.11
CA ARG A 78 2.16 -9.15 2.23
C ARG A 78 2.66 -8.36 1.03
N VAL A 79 3.60 -7.43 1.23
CA VAL A 79 4.18 -6.64 0.13
C VAL A 79 4.90 -7.54 -0.87
N ARG A 80 5.64 -8.56 -0.42
CA ARG A 80 6.36 -9.50 -1.32
C ARG A 80 5.45 -10.51 -2.03
N ALA A 81 4.26 -10.75 -1.48
CA ALA A 81 3.28 -11.66 -2.06
C ALA A 81 2.39 -10.99 -3.12
N LEU A 82 2.44 -9.66 -3.19
CA LEU A 82 1.77 -8.81 -4.18
C LEU A 82 2.78 -8.42 -5.26
#